data_AF-A0A7S0U5B8-F1
#
_entry.id   AF-A0A7S0U5B8-F1
#
_cell.length_a   1.000
_cell.length_b   1.000
_cell.length_c   1.000
_cell.angle_alpha   90.00
_cell.angle_beta   90.00
_cell.angle_gamma   90.00
#
_symmetry.space_group_name_H-M   'P 1'
#
loop_
_entity.id
_entity.type
_entity.pdbx_description
1 polymer ?
#
loop_
_entity_poly.entity_id
_entity_poly.type
_entity_poly.pdbx_seq_one_letter_code
_entity_poly.pdbx_strand_id
1 'polypeptide(L)'
;PPPTPAGVFHGNSVSGNAMDGVVVRTRGNPTVTSNNVYGNKGNGVYVFDGGKGVFEDNDVHDNESSGLVIRSRGNPTLRRNKFHHGKKHGVYVYMEGRGVLDANIIYENRQDGVCVKSGGDPTVSSNIVRDGRGKGVFVHDKGKGMFEGNDVAGNSGTGVTIASGGDPMMSRNKITGNGGHGACVDN
;
A
#
# COMPACT_ATOMS: atom_id res chain seq x y z
N PRO A 1 -20.95 -1.32 20.81
CA PRO A 1 -20.19 -0.10 20.46
C PRO A 1 -18.96 -0.41 19.59
N PRO A 2 -18.73 0.31 18.48
CA PRO A 2 -17.41 0.23 17.84
C PRO A 2 -16.35 0.70 18.85
N PRO A 3 -15.15 0.12 18.87
CA PRO A 3 -14.09 0.58 19.77
C PRO A 3 -13.76 2.04 19.46
N THR A 4 -13.70 2.87 20.50
CA THR A 4 -13.32 4.28 20.40
C THR A 4 -11.97 4.41 19.69
N PRO A 5 -11.79 5.29 18.70
CA PRO A 5 -10.50 5.52 18.08
C PRO A 5 -9.47 5.90 19.16
N ALA A 6 -8.30 5.27 19.13
CA ALA A 6 -7.24 5.51 20.12
C ALA A 6 -6.53 6.87 19.93
N GLY A 7 -7.03 7.71 19.02
CA GLY A 7 -6.50 9.03 18.68
C GLY A 7 -7.03 9.50 17.32
N VAL A 8 -7.07 10.81 17.12
CA VAL A 8 -7.46 11.45 15.85
C VAL A 8 -6.33 12.37 15.40
N PHE A 9 -5.83 12.14 14.18
CA PHE A 9 -4.86 12.99 13.51
C PHE A 9 -5.55 13.58 12.28
N HIS A 10 -5.83 14.88 12.32
CA HIS A 10 -6.51 15.58 11.24
C HIS A 10 -5.74 16.84 10.83
N GLY A 11 -5.46 17.01 9.53
CA GLY A 11 -4.89 18.25 9.00
C GLY A 11 -3.43 18.54 9.39
N ASN A 12 -2.63 17.51 9.71
CA ASN A 12 -1.25 17.67 10.16
C ASN A 12 -0.23 17.51 9.04
N SER A 13 0.95 18.09 9.21
CA SER A 13 2.15 17.78 8.43
C SER A 13 3.12 16.96 9.28
N VAL A 14 3.49 15.77 8.82
CA VAL A 14 4.38 14.83 9.51
C VAL A 14 5.63 14.59 8.66
N SER A 15 6.71 15.30 8.97
CA SER A 15 7.89 15.31 8.09
C SER A 15 9.23 15.46 8.79
N GLY A 16 10.31 15.05 8.12
CA GLY A 16 11.68 15.25 8.59
C GLY A 16 12.08 14.35 9.77
N ASN A 17 11.32 13.30 10.04
CA ASN A 17 11.58 12.41 11.17
C ASN A 17 12.70 11.41 10.85
N ALA A 18 13.46 11.04 11.89
CA ALA A 18 14.57 10.07 11.80
C ALA A 18 14.11 8.62 11.58
N MET A 19 12.81 8.34 11.71
CA MET A 19 12.19 7.04 11.49
C MET A 19 10.94 7.19 10.60
N ASP A 20 9.93 6.36 10.79
CA ASP A 20 8.66 6.42 10.07
C ASP A 20 7.83 7.67 10.42
N GLY A 21 6.94 8.09 9.54
CA GLY A 21 6.03 9.22 9.78
C GLY A 21 4.92 8.88 10.78
N VAL A 22 4.05 7.94 10.42
CA VAL A 22 2.95 7.47 11.28
C VAL A 22 3.09 5.99 11.55
N VAL A 23 3.18 5.61 12.82
CA VAL A 23 3.27 4.21 13.25
C VAL A 23 2.01 3.81 14.02
N VAL A 24 1.39 2.70 13.61
CA VAL A 24 0.32 2.05 14.39
C VAL A 24 0.71 0.63 14.72
N ARG A 25 0.91 0.37 16.01
CA ARG A 25 1.35 -0.93 16.53
C ARG A 25 0.56 -1.36 17.75
N THR A 26 0.71 -2.62 18.14
CA THR A 26 0.19 -3.14 19.41
C THR A 26 -1.33 -2.92 19.53
N ARG A 27 -2.07 -3.25 18.47
CA ARG A 27 -3.54 -3.07 18.37
C ARG A 27 -4.05 -1.63 18.45
N GLY A 28 -3.19 -0.62 18.25
CA GLY A 28 -3.61 0.76 18.08
C GLY A 28 -4.64 0.90 16.95
N ASN A 29 -5.56 1.86 17.07
CA ASN A 29 -6.66 2.06 16.14
C ASN A 29 -7.01 3.56 16.00
N PRO A 30 -6.14 4.39 15.39
CA PRO A 30 -6.40 5.81 15.21
C PRO A 30 -7.28 6.08 13.99
N THR A 31 -7.81 7.30 13.93
CA THR A 31 -8.33 7.91 12.71
C THR A 31 -7.31 8.94 12.22
N VAL A 32 -6.85 8.79 10.99
CA VAL A 32 -5.81 9.65 10.36
C VAL A 32 -6.40 10.20 9.07
N THR A 33 -6.75 11.48 9.05
CA THR A 33 -7.49 12.10 7.94
C THR A 33 -6.84 13.39 7.46
N SER A 34 -6.78 13.60 6.14
CA SER A 34 -6.33 14.88 5.57
C SER A 34 -4.94 15.34 6.06
N ASN A 35 -4.03 14.40 6.34
CA ASN A 35 -2.66 14.72 6.74
C ASN A 35 -1.71 14.65 5.54
N ASN A 36 -0.61 15.39 5.62
CA ASN A 36 0.51 15.30 4.71
C ASN A 36 1.72 14.63 5.40
N VAL A 37 2.21 13.50 4.89
CA VAL A 37 3.25 12.68 5.53
C VAL A 37 4.43 12.48 4.58
N TYR A 38 5.52 13.20 4.81
CA TYR A 38 6.59 13.30 3.80
C TYR A 38 8.01 13.49 4.33
N GLY A 39 9.02 13.14 3.51
CA GLY A 39 10.42 13.41 3.83
C GLY A 39 10.93 12.70 5.10
N ASN A 40 10.29 11.61 5.53
CA ASN A 40 10.71 10.83 6.68
C ASN A 40 11.78 9.80 6.27
N LYS A 41 12.72 9.49 7.17
CA LYS A 41 13.81 8.53 6.92
C LYS A 41 13.33 7.06 6.86
N GLY A 42 12.16 6.78 7.44
CA GLY A 42 11.48 5.49 7.36
C GLY A 42 10.39 5.45 6.30
N ASN A 43 9.34 4.68 6.60
CA ASN A 43 8.11 4.61 5.82
C ASN A 43 7.23 5.83 6.11
N GLY A 44 6.32 6.16 5.19
CA GLY A 44 5.31 7.19 5.46
C GLY A 44 4.35 6.73 6.56
N VAL A 45 3.67 5.61 6.31
CA VAL A 45 2.76 4.96 7.27
C VAL A 45 3.21 3.52 7.49
N TYR A 46 3.26 3.10 8.75
CA TYR A 46 3.68 1.77 9.14
C TYR A 46 2.71 1.14 10.15
N VAL A 47 1.97 0.12 9.71
CA VAL A 47 0.97 -0.59 10.54
C VAL A 47 1.41 -2.03 10.79
N PHE A 48 1.63 -2.39 12.05
CA PHE A 48 2.11 -3.73 12.41
C PHE A 48 1.63 -4.24 13.77
N ASP A 49 1.95 -5.49 14.13
CA ASP A 49 1.60 -6.15 15.39
C ASP A 49 0.13 -5.98 15.78
N GLY A 50 -0.76 -6.34 14.84
CA GLY A 50 -2.21 -6.22 15.01
C GLY A 50 -2.75 -4.79 15.00
N GLY A 51 -1.92 -3.80 14.64
CA GLY A 51 -2.34 -2.41 14.45
C GLY A 51 -3.47 -2.29 13.42
N LYS A 52 -4.37 -1.34 13.65
CA LYS A 52 -5.54 -1.04 12.82
C LYS A 52 -5.55 0.46 12.52
N GLY A 53 -6.71 0.98 12.15
CA GLY A 53 -6.92 2.41 11.95
C GLY A 53 -7.60 2.70 10.64
N VAL A 54 -8.16 3.89 10.56
CA VAL A 54 -8.81 4.42 9.36
C VAL A 54 -7.95 5.57 8.84
N PHE A 55 -7.46 5.44 7.62
CA PHE A 55 -6.65 6.43 6.93
C PHE A 55 -7.44 6.94 5.73
N GLU A 56 -7.86 8.20 5.74
CA GLU A 56 -8.67 8.76 4.66
C GLU A 56 -8.12 10.09 4.16
N ASP A 57 -8.07 10.26 2.84
CA ASP A 57 -7.72 11.52 2.19
C ASP A 57 -6.35 12.08 2.62
N ASN A 58 -5.39 11.21 2.98
CA ASN A 58 -4.02 11.62 3.31
C ASN A 58 -3.13 11.63 2.06
N ASP A 59 -2.12 12.50 2.09
CA ASP A 59 -1.06 12.57 1.08
C ASP A 59 0.26 12.07 1.69
N VAL A 60 0.83 10.99 1.12
CA VAL A 60 1.99 10.31 1.68
C VAL A 60 3.08 10.21 0.60
N HIS A 61 4.13 11.00 0.74
CA HIS A 61 5.09 11.17 -0.35
C HIS A 61 6.55 11.43 0.06
N ASP A 62 7.50 11.25 -0.86
CA ASP A 62 8.92 11.59 -0.65
C ASP A 62 9.59 10.96 0.60
N ASN A 63 9.06 9.85 1.11
CA ASN A 63 9.65 9.12 2.23
C ASN A 63 10.79 8.22 1.74
N GLU A 64 11.81 8.00 2.58
CA GLU A 64 13.02 7.26 2.17
C GLU A 64 12.83 5.73 2.07
N SER A 65 11.68 5.21 2.51
CA SER A 65 11.27 3.82 2.34
C SER A 65 9.97 3.74 1.54
N SER A 66 9.03 2.86 1.93
CA SER A 66 7.73 2.70 1.28
C SER A 66 6.72 3.72 1.78
N GLY A 67 5.72 4.05 0.95
CA GLY A 67 4.62 4.93 1.36
C GLY A 67 3.80 4.33 2.50
N LEU A 68 3.34 3.10 2.31
CA LEU A 68 2.63 2.30 3.31
C LEU A 68 3.28 0.94 3.48
N VAL A 69 3.47 0.53 4.74
CA VAL A 69 3.82 -0.84 5.09
C VAL A 69 2.77 -1.43 6.02
N ILE A 70 2.31 -2.64 5.70
CA ILE A 70 1.44 -3.43 6.59
C ILE A 70 2.08 -4.80 6.83
N ARG A 71 2.35 -5.13 8.08
CA ARG A 71 2.91 -6.45 8.43
C ARG A 71 2.42 -7.02 9.74
N SER A 72 2.77 -8.27 10.04
CA SER A 72 2.53 -8.89 11.36
C SER A 72 1.08 -8.74 11.82
N ARG A 73 0.13 -9.13 10.94
CA ARG A 73 -1.32 -9.03 11.17
C ARG A 73 -1.87 -7.61 11.36
N GLY A 74 -1.13 -6.59 10.97
CA GLY A 74 -1.69 -5.25 10.78
C GLY A 74 -2.89 -5.31 9.81
N ASN A 75 -3.93 -4.53 10.09
CA ASN A 75 -5.18 -4.53 9.34
C ASN A 75 -5.86 -3.14 9.33
N PRO A 76 -5.22 -2.14 8.68
CA PRO A 76 -5.81 -0.81 8.50
C PRO A 76 -6.86 -0.79 7.37
N THR A 77 -7.69 0.24 7.38
CA THR A 77 -8.56 0.62 6.26
C THR A 77 -8.09 1.94 5.69
N LEU A 78 -7.81 1.97 4.38
CA LEU A 78 -7.26 3.12 3.67
C LEU A 78 -8.18 3.51 2.52
N ARG A 79 -8.72 4.72 2.55
CA ARG A 79 -9.58 5.24 1.47
C ARG A 79 -9.08 6.56 0.90
N ARG A 80 -9.06 6.69 -0.43
CA ARG A 80 -8.76 7.96 -1.12
C ARG A 80 -7.43 8.60 -0.71
N ASN A 81 -6.46 7.82 -0.26
CA ASN A 81 -5.13 8.33 0.03
C ASN A 81 -4.26 8.34 -1.22
N LYS A 82 -3.20 9.15 -1.20
CA LYS A 82 -2.17 9.16 -2.22
C LYS A 82 -0.87 8.62 -1.64
N PHE A 83 -0.22 7.70 -2.36
CA PHE A 83 1.09 7.14 -2.00
C PHE A 83 2.04 7.30 -3.18
N HIS A 84 2.98 8.25 -3.10
CA HIS A 84 3.80 8.58 -4.26
C HIS A 84 5.22 9.04 -3.99
N HIS A 85 6.05 9.02 -5.03
CA HIS A 85 7.43 9.51 -4.97
C HIS A 85 8.30 8.86 -3.86
N GLY A 86 7.88 7.71 -3.31
CA GLY A 86 8.63 6.96 -2.32
C GLY A 86 9.86 6.28 -2.93
N LYS A 87 10.92 6.12 -2.14
CA LYS A 87 12.16 5.47 -2.62
C LYS A 87 12.05 3.95 -2.75
N LYS A 88 10.97 3.34 -2.22
CA LYS A 88 10.67 1.90 -2.35
C LYS A 88 9.28 1.69 -2.96
N HIS A 89 8.46 0.83 -2.34
CA HIS A 89 7.12 0.49 -2.82
C HIS A 89 6.12 1.60 -2.46
N GLY A 90 5.05 1.74 -3.24
CA GLY A 90 3.92 2.57 -2.81
C GLY A 90 3.23 1.95 -1.59
N VAL A 91 2.84 0.68 -1.74
CA VAL A 91 2.22 -0.15 -0.70
C VAL A 91 2.96 -1.48 -0.60
N TYR A 92 3.31 -1.88 0.62
CA TYR A 92 3.97 -3.15 0.88
C TYR A 92 3.28 -3.94 1.99
N VAL A 93 2.70 -5.09 1.64
CA VAL A 93 1.95 -5.95 2.56
C VAL A 93 2.66 -7.29 2.71
N TYR A 94 3.17 -7.60 3.92
CA TYR A 94 3.95 -8.82 4.12
C TYR A 94 3.83 -9.42 5.52
N MET A 95 4.32 -10.65 5.74
CA MET A 95 4.26 -11.35 7.04
C MET A 95 2.84 -11.36 7.63
N GLU A 96 1.89 -11.95 6.92
CA GLU A 96 0.47 -12.00 7.30
C GLU A 96 -0.20 -10.62 7.49
N GLY A 97 0.39 -9.55 6.94
CA GLY A 97 -0.24 -8.24 6.84
C GLY A 97 -1.55 -8.32 6.05
N ARG A 98 -2.55 -7.57 6.49
CA ARG A 98 -3.88 -7.48 5.86
C ARG A 98 -4.26 -6.02 5.71
N GLY A 99 -5.44 -5.74 5.17
CA GLY A 99 -5.98 -4.39 5.14
C GLY A 99 -6.93 -4.22 3.98
N VAL A 100 -7.67 -3.12 4.02
CA VAL A 100 -8.54 -2.70 2.92
C VAL A 100 -7.96 -1.44 2.33
N LEU A 101 -7.64 -1.46 1.04
CA LEU A 101 -7.22 -0.33 0.24
C LEU A 101 -8.30 -0.07 -0.79
N ASP A 102 -9.05 1.00 -0.61
CA ASP A 102 -10.16 1.37 -1.49
C ASP A 102 -9.96 2.76 -2.09
N ALA A 103 -10.09 2.87 -3.42
CA ALA A 103 -10.02 4.16 -4.11
C ALA A 103 -8.76 5.00 -3.84
N ASN A 104 -7.61 4.38 -3.53
CA ASN A 104 -6.33 5.08 -3.34
C ASN A 104 -5.62 5.29 -4.69
N ILE A 105 -4.72 6.28 -4.74
CA ILE A 105 -3.90 6.57 -5.92
C ILE A 105 -2.43 6.33 -5.55
N ILE A 106 -1.80 5.39 -6.23
CA ILE A 106 -0.43 4.94 -5.96
C ILE A 106 0.40 5.19 -7.20
N TYR A 107 1.39 6.08 -7.14
CA TYR A 107 2.10 6.49 -8.36
C TYR A 107 3.54 6.96 -8.16
N GLU A 108 4.35 6.89 -9.22
CA GLU A 108 5.73 7.43 -9.26
C GLU A 108 6.65 6.94 -8.11
N ASN A 109 6.39 5.75 -7.58
CA ASN A 109 7.26 5.09 -6.61
C ASN A 109 8.44 4.39 -7.31
N ARG A 110 9.59 4.30 -6.66
CA ARG A 110 10.82 3.76 -7.29
C ARG A 110 10.86 2.24 -7.43
N GLN A 111 10.08 1.51 -6.65
CA GLN A 111 9.87 0.07 -6.82
C GLN A 111 8.42 -0.20 -7.24
N ASP A 112 7.88 -1.36 -6.87
CA ASP A 112 6.52 -1.75 -7.27
C ASP A 112 5.45 -0.86 -6.63
N GLY A 113 4.34 -0.63 -7.34
CA GLY A 113 3.21 0.13 -6.81
C GLY A 113 2.60 -0.56 -5.59
N VAL A 114 2.15 -1.79 -5.75
CA VAL A 114 1.66 -2.66 -4.67
C VAL A 114 2.46 -3.96 -4.67
N CYS A 115 3.14 -4.26 -3.57
CA CYS A 115 3.84 -5.53 -3.37
C CYS A 115 3.20 -6.32 -2.23
N VAL A 116 2.87 -7.59 -2.47
CA VAL A 116 2.30 -8.50 -1.47
C VAL A 116 3.12 -9.78 -1.39
N LYS A 117 3.60 -10.13 -0.18
CA LYS A 117 4.39 -11.34 0.00
C LYS A 117 4.29 -11.99 1.38
N SER A 118 4.91 -13.15 1.54
CA SER A 118 5.04 -13.86 2.82
C SER A 118 3.71 -13.99 3.56
N GLY A 119 2.67 -14.47 2.87
CA GLY A 119 1.32 -14.65 3.41
C GLY A 119 0.51 -13.37 3.62
N GLY A 120 0.97 -12.21 3.11
CA GLY A 120 0.17 -10.99 3.07
C GLY A 120 -1.13 -11.21 2.28
N ASP A 121 -2.22 -10.61 2.74
CA ASP A 121 -3.57 -10.87 2.23
C ASP A 121 -4.46 -9.61 2.31
N PRO A 122 -4.19 -8.59 1.47
CA PRO A 122 -4.99 -7.36 1.42
C PRO A 122 -6.21 -7.51 0.52
N THR A 123 -7.21 -6.66 0.74
CA THR A 123 -8.26 -6.33 -0.24
C THR A 123 -7.93 -4.99 -0.87
N VAL A 124 -7.77 -4.97 -2.19
CA VAL A 124 -7.35 -3.83 -2.98
C VAL A 124 -8.44 -3.59 -4.03
N SER A 125 -9.33 -2.62 -3.78
CA SER A 125 -10.48 -2.31 -4.62
C SER A 125 -10.46 -0.90 -5.20
N SER A 126 -10.80 -0.76 -6.49
CA SER A 126 -10.99 0.55 -7.14
C SER A 126 -9.77 1.49 -7.06
N ASN A 127 -8.56 0.96 -6.87
CA ASN A 127 -7.35 1.78 -6.77
C ASN A 127 -6.77 2.08 -8.15
N ILE A 128 -6.02 3.18 -8.24
CA ILE A 128 -5.23 3.54 -9.41
C ILE A 128 -3.76 3.31 -9.07
N VAL A 129 -3.08 2.45 -9.83
CA VAL A 129 -1.66 2.14 -9.66
C VAL A 129 -0.93 2.48 -10.95
N ARG A 130 -0.20 3.61 -10.97
CA ARG A 130 0.33 4.13 -12.23
C ARG A 130 1.70 4.77 -12.17
N ASP A 131 2.35 4.83 -13.33
CA ASP A 131 3.56 5.65 -13.55
C ASP A 131 4.71 5.32 -12.58
N GLY A 132 4.71 4.12 -11.97
CA GLY A 132 5.77 3.64 -11.09
C GLY A 132 6.98 3.11 -11.88
N ARG A 133 8.16 3.06 -11.25
CA ARG A 133 9.38 2.56 -11.90
C ARG A 133 9.52 1.03 -11.85
N GLY A 134 8.76 0.37 -10.97
CA GLY A 134 8.70 -1.08 -10.86
C GLY A 134 7.49 -1.69 -11.58
N LYS A 135 7.04 -2.84 -11.08
CA LYS A 135 5.78 -3.46 -11.49
C LYS A 135 4.60 -2.65 -10.92
N GLY A 136 3.44 -2.74 -11.54
CA GLY A 136 2.22 -2.16 -10.97
C GLY A 136 1.83 -2.89 -9.68
N VAL A 137 1.48 -4.17 -9.82
CA VAL A 137 1.17 -5.09 -8.71
C VAL A 137 2.08 -6.30 -8.78
N PHE A 138 2.72 -6.64 -7.67
CA PHE A 138 3.56 -7.83 -7.55
C PHE A 138 3.13 -8.67 -6.35
N VAL A 139 2.62 -9.88 -6.62
CA VAL A 139 2.21 -10.83 -5.58
C VAL A 139 3.13 -12.03 -5.66
N HIS A 140 3.93 -12.28 -4.61
CA HIS A 140 4.88 -13.37 -4.63
C HIS A 140 5.15 -13.99 -3.27
N ASP A 141 5.91 -15.09 -3.21
CA ASP A 141 6.32 -15.74 -1.95
C ASP A 141 5.11 -16.02 -1.05
N LYS A 142 4.14 -16.78 -1.58
CA LYS A 142 2.87 -17.12 -0.91
C LYS A 142 2.00 -15.91 -0.52
N GLY A 143 2.24 -14.74 -1.14
CA GLY A 143 1.34 -13.60 -1.06
C GLY A 143 -0.03 -13.92 -1.67
N LYS A 144 -1.07 -13.32 -1.12
CA LYS A 144 -2.48 -13.52 -1.48
C LYS A 144 -3.16 -12.16 -1.67
N GLY A 145 -4.49 -12.15 -1.65
CA GLY A 145 -5.29 -10.93 -1.64
C GLY A 145 -6.34 -10.91 -2.74
N MET A 146 -7.31 -10.02 -2.57
CA MET A 146 -8.32 -9.74 -3.57
C MET A 146 -8.02 -8.40 -4.23
N PHE A 147 -7.92 -8.40 -5.56
CA PHE A 147 -7.68 -7.23 -6.38
C PHE A 147 -8.85 -7.06 -7.33
N GLU A 148 -9.70 -6.07 -7.07
CA GLU A 148 -10.97 -5.89 -7.77
C GLU A 148 -11.13 -4.47 -8.32
N GLY A 149 -11.43 -4.35 -9.62
CA GLY A 149 -11.79 -3.05 -10.21
C GLY A 149 -10.65 -2.02 -10.22
N ASN A 150 -9.40 -2.43 -10.13
CA ASN A 150 -8.26 -1.50 -10.12
C ASN A 150 -7.82 -1.11 -11.55
N ASP A 151 -7.29 0.10 -11.71
CA ASP A 151 -6.63 0.55 -12.94
C ASP A 151 -5.11 0.54 -12.74
N VAL A 152 -4.41 -0.32 -13.48
CA VAL A 152 -2.96 -0.52 -13.39
C VAL A 152 -2.31 -0.13 -14.72
N ALA A 153 -1.71 1.06 -14.79
CA ALA A 153 -1.29 1.63 -16.07
C ALA A 153 0.03 2.41 -16.03
N GLY A 154 0.77 2.45 -17.14
CA GLY A 154 1.94 3.33 -17.25
C GLY A 154 3.15 2.97 -16.38
N ASN A 155 3.12 1.84 -15.67
CA ASN A 155 4.27 1.42 -14.85
C ASN A 155 5.40 0.95 -15.77
N SER A 156 6.65 1.24 -15.43
CA SER A 156 7.81 0.91 -16.27
C SER A 156 8.05 -0.61 -16.38
N GLY A 157 7.62 -1.38 -15.38
CA GLY A 157 7.67 -2.84 -15.38
C GLY A 157 6.39 -3.50 -15.90
N THR A 158 6.23 -4.79 -15.59
CA THR A 158 4.98 -5.52 -15.85
C THR A 158 3.83 -4.95 -15.03
N GLY A 159 2.63 -4.86 -15.61
CA GLY A 159 1.43 -4.36 -14.92
C GLY A 159 1.10 -5.18 -13.68
N VAL A 160 0.83 -6.48 -13.85
CA VAL A 160 0.61 -7.42 -12.74
C VAL A 160 1.55 -8.62 -12.87
N THR A 161 2.28 -8.94 -11.82
CA THR A 161 3.09 -10.17 -11.75
C THR A 161 2.67 -11.01 -10.56
N ILE A 162 2.47 -12.30 -10.80
CA ILE A 162 2.24 -13.31 -9.77
C ILE A 162 3.41 -14.29 -9.86
N ALA A 163 4.13 -14.53 -8.76
CA ALA A 163 5.29 -15.42 -8.80
C ALA A 163 5.51 -16.21 -7.53
N SER A 164 6.36 -17.23 -7.58
CA SER A 164 6.85 -17.94 -6.38
C SER A 164 5.72 -18.38 -5.42
N GLY A 165 4.68 -19.00 -5.97
CA GLY A 165 3.52 -19.49 -5.21
C GLY A 165 2.59 -18.38 -4.70
N GLY A 166 2.63 -17.19 -5.29
CA GLY A 166 1.60 -16.17 -5.08
C GLY A 166 0.23 -16.65 -5.57
N ASP A 167 -0.81 -16.33 -4.82
CA ASP A 167 -2.19 -16.80 -5.07
C ASP A 167 -3.23 -15.69 -4.81
N PRO A 168 -3.22 -14.60 -5.59
CA PRO A 168 -4.23 -13.56 -5.49
C PRO A 168 -5.46 -13.87 -6.36
N MET A 169 -6.62 -13.38 -5.94
CA MET A 169 -7.81 -13.28 -6.80
C MET A 169 -7.81 -11.93 -7.53
N MET A 170 -7.77 -11.96 -8.86
CA MET A 170 -7.79 -10.78 -9.73
C MET A 170 -9.12 -10.72 -10.47
N SER A 171 -9.91 -9.65 -10.31
CA SER A 171 -11.20 -9.52 -11.01
C SER A 171 -11.47 -8.09 -11.47
N ARG A 172 -12.01 -7.94 -12.69
CA ARG A 172 -12.43 -6.65 -13.27
C ARG A 172 -11.34 -5.54 -13.24
N ASN A 173 -10.06 -5.91 -13.22
CA ASN A 173 -8.96 -4.96 -13.26
C ASN A 173 -8.67 -4.54 -14.71
N LYS A 174 -8.40 -3.25 -14.91
CA LYS A 174 -7.92 -2.71 -16.18
C LYS A 174 -6.39 -2.61 -16.11
N ILE A 175 -5.69 -3.26 -17.04
CA ILE A 175 -4.22 -3.29 -17.04
C ILE A 175 -3.73 -2.85 -18.42
N THR A 176 -3.15 -1.65 -18.53
CA THR A 176 -2.90 -1.02 -19.83
C THR A 176 -1.60 -0.21 -19.89
N GLY A 177 -0.91 -0.19 -21.03
CA GLY A 177 0.21 0.73 -21.25
C GLY A 177 1.38 0.61 -20.27
N ASN A 178 1.62 -0.57 -19.68
CA ASN A 178 2.80 -0.81 -18.84
C ASN A 178 4.01 -1.17 -19.73
N GLY A 179 5.23 -0.84 -19.30
CA GLY A 179 6.45 -1.02 -20.08
C GLY A 179 6.90 -2.48 -20.23
N GLY A 180 6.45 -3.36 -19.32
CA GLY A 180 6.60 -4.80 -19.44
C GLY A 180 5.35 -5.49 -20.00
N HIS A 181 5.08 -6.72 -19.53
CA HIS A 181 3.83 -7.40 -19.88
C HIS A 181 2.62 -6.74 -19.21
N GLY A 182 1.41 -7.00 -19.72
CA GLY A 182 0.18 -6.63 -19.00
C GLY A 182 0.06 -7.44 -17.71
N ALA A 183 -0.04 -8.76 -17.84
CA ALA A 183 -0.01 -9.70 -16.72
C ALA A 183 1.02 -10.81 -16.99
N CYS A 184 1.71 -11.27 -15.94
CA CYS A 184 2.70 -12.34 -15.98
C CYS A 184 2.51 -13.26 -14.76
N VAL A 185 2.57 -14.57 -14.97
CA VAL A 185 2.54 -15.57 -13.91
C VAL A 185 3.76 -16.47 -14.06
N ASP A 186 4.61 -16.53 -13.03
CA ASP A 186 5.91 -17.22 -13.05
C ASP A 186 6.11 -18.02 -11.75
N ASN A 187 5.77 -19.31 -11.78
CA ASN A 187 5.71 -20.18 -10.60
C ASN A 187 6.91 -21.09 -10.47
#